data_AF-A0A151JMF1-F1
#
_entry.id   AF-A0A151JMF1-F1
#
_cell.length_a   1.000
_cell.length_b   1.000
_cell.length_c   1.000
_cell.angle_alpha   90.00
_cell.angle_beta   90.00
_cell.angle_gamma   90.00
#
_symmetry.space_group_name_H-M   'P 1'
#
loop_
_entity.id
_entity.type
_entity.pdbx_description
1 polymer ?
#
loop_
_entity_poly.entity_id
_entity_poly.type
_entity_poly.pdbx_seq_one_letter_code
_entity_poly.pdbx_strand_id
1 'polypeptide(L)'
;MINLLTKGYLKYPSDSLVNLLSALEHAILQTVGFEKLNYYTFQHISQNILSESITFVGCSTHKETLTRTVINYYLITRAKILCKKSNYANNEAKKKEREFRKRVKLVRAKKNIDPNIVKPAQEKEKTAHVNNVNNVNNVNNVQK
;
A
#
# COMPACT_ATOMS: atom_id res chain seq x y z
N MET A 1 -23.23 -1.65 9.41
CA MET A 1 -21.78 -1.82 9.66
C MET A 1 -21.38 -1.42 11.07
N ILE A 2 -21.82 -0.26 11.60
CA ILE A 2 -21.59 0.12 13.00
C ILE A 2 -22.05 -0.99 13.97
N ASN A 3 -23.27 -1.53 13.81
CA ASN A 3 -23.82 -2.62 14.63
C ASN A 3 -22.91 -3.85 14.79
N LEU A 4 -22.03 -4.11 13.81
CA LEU A 4 -21.13 -5.28 13.82
C LEU A 4 -19.81 -5.01 14.56
N LEU A 5 -19.49 -3.74 14.80
CA LEU A 5 -18.20 -3.30 15.34
C LEU A 5 -18.32 -2.66 16.74
N THR A 6 -19.53 -2.33 17.20
CA THR A 6 -19.72 -1.71 18.51
C THR A 6 -19.91 -2.73 19.64
N LYS A 7 -19.28 -2.46 20.79
CA LYS A 7 -19.61 -3.07 22.09
C LYS A 7 -20.64 -2.24 22.89
N GLY A 8 -21.44 -1.42 22.21
CA GLY A 8 -22.46 -0.53 22.79
C GLY A 8 -22.04 0.94 22.93
N TYR A 9 -20.77 1.28 22.73
CA TYR A 9 -20.23 2.63 23.03
C TYR A 9 -20.17 3.59 21.84
N LEU A 10 -20.34 3.10 20.61
CA LEU A 10 -20.32 3.97 19.42
C LEU A 10 -21.68 4.65 19.26
N LYS A 11 -21.65 5.97 19.07
CA LYS A 11 -22.85 6.75 18.81
C LYS A 11 -23.29 6.55 17.36
N TYR A 12 -24.60 6.38 17.17
CA TYR A 12 -25.19 6.36 15.83
C TYR A 12 -25.32 7.79 15.31
N PRO A 13 -24.83 8.08 14.10
CA PRO A 13 -25.06 9.37 13.46
C PRO A 13 -26.53 9.49 13.04
N SER A 14 -27.05 10.71 13.00
CA SER A 14 -28.35 11.00 12.37
C SER A 14 -28.27 10.85 10.85
N ASP A 15 -29.40 10.59 10.20
CA ASP A 15 -29.46 10.49 8.74
C ASP A 15 -29.02 11.79 8.06
N SER A 16 -29.36 12.95 8.63
CA SER A 16 -28.89 14.26 8.16
C SER A 16 -27.37 14.38 8.16
N LEU A 17 -26.70 13.82 9.18
CA LEU A 17 -25.24 13.81 9.25
C LEU A 17 -24.67 12.84 8.23
N VAL A 18 -25.26 11.65 8.06
CA VAL A 18 -24.81 10.69 7.04
C VAL A 18 -24.94 11.30 5.64
N ASN A 19 -26.05 11.96 5.33
CA ASN A 19 -26.28 12.61 4.04
C ASN A 19 -25.28 13.74 3.77
N LEU A 20 -25.03 14.59 4.76
CA LEU A 20 -24.00 15.63 4.69
C LEU A 20 -22.62 15.02 4.37
N LEU A 21 -22.20 14.02 5.14
CA LEU A 21 -20.90 13.38 4.95
C LEU A 21 -20.79 12.66 3.59
N SER A 22 -21.90 12.07 3.12
CA SER A 22 -21.97 11.43 1.81
C SER A 22 -21.77 12.44 0.67
N ALA A 23 -22.45 13.59 0.73
CA ALA A 23 -22.28 14.66 -0.25
C ALA A 23 -20.84 15.20 -0.27
N LEU A 24 -20.25 15.42 0.91
CA LEU A 24 -18.86 15.85 1.03
C LEU A 24 -17.89 14.82 0.45
N GLU A 25 -18.10 13.52 0.74
CA GLU A 25 -17.27 12.46 0.18
C GLU A 25 -17.40 12.39 -1.34
N HIS A 26 -18.61 12.56 -1.87
CA HIS A 26 -18.84 12.58 -3.31
C HIS A 26 -18.06 13.70 -3.99
N ALA A 27 -18.16 14.93 -3.47
CA ALA A 27 -17.41 16.07 -3.99
C ALA A 27 -15.89 15.84 -3.94
N ILE A 28 -15.37 15.25 -2.86
CA ILE A 28 -13.96 14.89 -2.72
C ILE A 28 -13.54 13.85 -3.76
N LEU A 29 -14.34 12.78 -3.93
CA LEU A 29 -14.03 11.70 -4.85
C LEU A 29 -14.09 12.15 -6.31
N GLN A 30 -15.00 13.07 -6.65
CA GLN A 30 -15.00 13.70 -7.96
C GLN A 30 -13.69 14.42 -8.22
N THR A 31 -13.12 15.18 -7.26
CA THR A 31 -11.84 15.84 -7.50
C THR A 31 -10.66 14.88 -7.53
N VAL A 32 -10.57 13.97 -6.56
CA VAL A 32 -9.38 13.10 -6.36
C VAL A 32 -9.38 11.89 -7.31
N GLY A 33 -10.54 11.51 -7.83
CA GLY A 33 -10.67 10.38 -8.77
C GLY A 33 -10.04 10.64 -10.13
N PHE A 34 -9.98 11.91 -10.57
CA PHE A 34 -9.42 12.28 -11.87
C PHE A 34 -7.97 12.77 -11.80
N GLU A 35 -7.51 13.29 -10.66
CA GLU A 35 -6.20 13.93 -10.54
C GLU A 35 -5.33 13.36 -9.41
N LYS A 36 -4.01 13.33 -9.63
CA LYS A 36 -3.06 13.20 -8.51
C LYS A 36 -3.22 14.42 -7.60
N LEU A 37 -3.20 14.20 -6.29
CA LEU A 37 -3.21 15.28 -5.30
C LEU A 37 -2.14 16.33 -5.65
N ASN A 38 -2.61 17.52 -6.01
CA ASN A 38 -1.84 18.70 -6.35
C ASN A 38 -2.23 19.87 -5.43
N TYR A 39 -1.56 21.02 -5.61
CA TYR A 39 -1.81 22.22 -4.81
C TYR A 39 -3.27 22.73 -4.92
N TYR A 40 -3.90 22.60 -6.08
CA TYR A 40 -5.26 23.08 -6.37
C TYR A 40 -6.38 22.12 -5.94
N THR A 41 -6.05 20.89 -5.56
CA THR A 41 -7.04 19.87 -5.16
C THR A 41 -8.03 20.39 -4.12
N PHE A 42 -7.58 21.08 -3.08
CA PHE A 42 -8.48 21.60 -2.04
C PHE A 42 -9.36 22.75 -2.52
N GLN A 43 -8.86 23.55 -3.46
CA GLN A 43 -9.65 24.61 -4.08
C GLN A 43 -10.77 23.99 -4.94
N HIS A 44 -10.46 22.97 -5.74
CA HIS A 44 -11.46 22.26 -6.54
C HIS A 44 -12.48 21.51 -5.67
N ILE A 45 -12.05 20.85 -4.60
CA ILE A 45 -12.98 20.24 -3.62
C ILE A 45 -13.92 21.31 -3.06
N SER A 46 -13.41 22.48 -2.68
CA SER A 46 -14.23 23.57 -2.14
C SER A 46 -15.24 24.09 -3.17
N GLN A 47 -14.84 24.22 -4.43
CA GLN A 47 -15.73 24.62 -5.53
C GLN A 47 -16.85 23.59 -5.74
N ASN A 48 -16.52 22.30 -5.77
CA ASN A 48 -17.49 21.23 -5.93
C ASN A 48 -18.50 21.20 -4.77
N ILE A 49 -18.04 21.43 -3.54
CA ILE A 49 -18.92 21.51 -2.36
C ILE A 49 -19.88 22.70 -2.46
N LEU A 50 -19.43 23.84 -2.98
CA LEU A 50 -20.28 25.02 -3.17
C LEU A 50 -21.35 24.81 -4.26
N SER A 51 -21.06 23.97 -5.27
CA SER A 51 -22.05 23.61 -6.29
C SER A 51 -23.05 22.54 -5.83
N GLU A 52 -22.75 21.82 -4.75
CA GLU A 52 -23.59 20.74 -4.24
C GLU A 52 -24.69 21.26 -3.31
N SER A 53 -25.87 20.61 -3.31
CA SER A 53 -26.89 20.87 -2.30
C SER A 53 -26.50 20.21 -0.97
N ILE A 54 -26.11 21.04 0.01
CA ILE A 54 -25.64 20.54 1.32
C ILE A 54 -26.80 20.38 2.29
N THR A 55 -26.86 19.21 2.95
CA THR A 55 -27.79 18.96 4.06
C THR A 55 -27.30 19.64 5.33
N PHE A 56 -28.14 20.47 5.95
CA PHE A 56 -27.83 21.08 7.24
C PHE A 56 -28.04 20.08 8.39
N VAL A 57 -27.17 20.16 9.39
CA VAL A 57 -27.20 19.32 10.61
C VAL A 57 -27.36 20.19 11.85
N GLY A 58 -28.20 19.76 12.79
CA GLY A 58 -28.44 20.45 14.07
C GLY A 58 -29.86 21.00 14.22
N CYS A 59 -30.12 21.66 15.34
CA CYS A 59 -31.39 22.34 15.59
C CYS A 59 -31.47 23.68 14.85
N SER A 60 -32.67 24.26 14.75
CA SER A 60 -32.94 25.52 14.04
C SER A 60 -31.96 26.65 14.40
N THR A 61 -31.57 26.76 15.67
CA THR A 61 -30.66 27.80 16.18
C THR A 61 -29.19 27.57 15.80
N HIS A 62 -28.74 26.31 15.79
CA HIS A 62 -27.32 25.98 15.66
C HIS A 62 -26.95 25.32 14.33
N LYS A 63 -27.93 25.10 13.44
CA LYS A 63 -27.74 24.30 12.22
C LYS A 63 -26.59 24.79 11.36
N GLU A 64 -26.44 26.10 11.19
CA GLU A 64 -25.42 26.67 10.31
C GLU A 64 -24.02 26.51 10.90
N THR A 65 -23.84 26.95 12.15
CA THR A 65 -22.56 26.86 12.87
C THR A 65 -22.10 25.42 13.04
N LEU A 66 -23.02 24.50 13.35
CA LEU A 66 -22.71 23.08 13.48
C LEU A 66 -22.32 22.48 12.12
N THR A 67 -23.10 22.75 11.07
CA THR A 67 -22.82 22.27 9.71
C THR A 67 -21.45 22.72 9.25
N ARG A 68 -21.12 24.02 9.42
CA ARG A 68 -19.80 24.56 9.07
C ARG A 68 -18.68 23.88 9.84
N THR A 69 -18.85 23.65 11.13
CA THR A 69 -17.87 22.96 11.97
C THR A 69 -17.64 21.52 11.50
N VAL A 70 -18.73 20.80 11.18
CA VAL A 70 -18.68 19.43 10.65
C VAL A 70 -17.96 19.39 9.31
N ILE A 71 -18.28 20.28 8.38
CA ILE A 71 -17.62 20.37 7.07
C ILE A 71 -16.12 20.60 7.26
N ASN A 72 -15.73 21.60 8.04
CA ASN A 72 -14.31 21.92 8.27
C ASN A 72 -13.56 20.73 8.88
N TYR A 73 -14.12 20.11 9.91
CA TYR A 73 -13.52 18.95 10.55
C TYR A 73 -13.36 17.78 9.57
N TYR A 74 -14.41 17.51 8.78
CA TYR A 74 -14.40 16.41 7.81
C TYR A 74 -13.36 16.63 6.72
N LEU A 75 -13.29 17.83 6.14
CA LEU A 75 -12.31 18.17 5.10
C LEU A 75 -10.88 18.05 5.60
N ILE A 76 -10.57 18.55 6.80
CA ILE A 76 -9.22 18.42 7.40
C ILE A 76 -8.88 16.94 7.63
N THR A 77 -9.83 16.16 8.14
CA THR A 77 -9.61 14.74 8.43
C THR A 77 -9.40 13.96 7.14
N ARG A 78 -10.21 14.21 6.11
CA ARG A 78 -10.06 13.58 4.79
C ARG A 78 -8.76 13.99 4.10
N ALA A 79 -8.37 15.25 4.17
CA ALA A 79 -7.08 15.75 3.70
C ALA A 79 -5.93 14.91 4.25
N LYS A 80 -5.89 14.71 5.56
CA LYS A 80 -4.83 13.93 6.24
C LYS A 80 -4.80 12.49 5.74
N ILE A 81 -5.97 11.85 5.59
CA ILE A 81 -6.08 10.47 5.09
C ILE A 81 -5.57 10.37 3.65
N LEU A 82 -5.99 11.29 2.78
CA LEU A 82 -5.59 11.36 1.38
C LEU A 82 -4.08 11.55 1.23
N CYS A 83 -3.51 12.52 1.95
CA CYS A 83 -2.06 12.76 1.95
C CYS A 83 -1.28 11.54 2.46
N LYS A 84 -1.74 10.91 3.56
CA LYS A 84 -1.12 9.70 4.09
C LYS A 84 -1.13 8.56 3.07
N LYS A 85 -2.26 8.33 2.39
CA LYS A 85 -2.40 7.30 1.35
C LYS A 85 -1.47 7.58 0.15
N SER A 86 -1.44 8.82 -0.34
CA SER A 86 -0.57 9.24 -1.45
C SER A 86 0.92 9.08 -1.11
N ASN A 87 1.32 9.52 0.08
CA ASN A 87 2.70 9.40 0.54
C ASN A 87 3.13 7.94 0.69
N TYR A 88 2.26 7.09 1.23
CA TYR A 88 2.52 5.65 1.31
C TYR A 88 2.75 5.04 -0.07
N ALA A 89 1.86 5.32 -1.03
CA ALA A 89 2.00 4.82 -2.40
C ALA A 89 3.30 5.29 -3.08
N ASN A 90 3.67 6.57 -2.89
CA ASN A 90 4.91 7.12 -3.43
C ASN A 90 6.17 6.46 -2.81
N ASN A 91 6.15 6.25 -1.49
CA ASN A 91 7.27 5.61 -0.79
C ASN A 91 7.45 4.15 -1.22
N GLU A 92 6.36 3.40 -1.40
CA GLU A 92 6.40 2.04 -1.92
C GLU A 92 6.92 2.00 -3.36
N ALA A 93 6.49 2.91 -4.22
CA ALA A 93 7.02 3.02 -5.59
C ALA A 93 8.52 3.31 -5.59
N LYS A 94 8.99 4.26 -4.78
CA LYS A 94 10.42 4.58 -4.62
C LYS A 94 11.22 3.39 -4.08
N LYS A 95 10.66 2.62 -3.15
CA LYS A 95 11.30 1.41 -2.61
C LYS A 95 11.49 0.35 -3.70
N LYS A 96 10.42 0.03 -4.44
CA LYS A 96 10.48 -0.90 -5.58
C LYS A 96 11.49 -0.46 -6.64
N GLU A 97 11.51 0.83 -6.95
CA GLU A 97 12.46 1.39 -7.90
C GLU A 97 13.91 1.26 -7.42
N ARG A 98 14.19 1.56 -6.13
CA ARG A 98 15.50 1.35 -5.53
C ARG A 98 15.94 -0.10 -5.59
N GLU A 99 15.05 -1.04 -5.26
CA GLU A 99 15.33 -2.48 -5.35
C GLU A 99 15.62 -2.93 -6.78
N PHE A 100 14.85 -2.45 -7.75
CA PHE A 100 15.11 -2.71 -9.17
C PHE A 100 16.48 -2.18 -9.60
N ARG A 101 16.81 -0.92 -9.26
CA ARG A 101 18.13 -0.33 -9.56
C ARG A 101 19.27 -1.15 -8.93
N LYS A 102 19.10 -1.65 -7.70
CA LYS A 102 20.09 -2.54 -7.04
C LYS A 102 20.27 -3.84 -7.82
N ARG A 103 19.18 -4.51 -8.22
CA ARG A 103 19.24 -5.75 -9.02
C ARG A 103 19.95 -5.55 -10.36
N VAL A 104 19.61 -4.48 -11.09
CA VAL A 104 20.25 -4.16 -12.38
C VAL A 104 21.75 -3.91 -12.21
N LYS A 105 22.17 -3.18 -11.17
CA LYS A 105 23.59 -2.96 -10.88
C LYS A 105 24.33 -4.27 -10.59
N LEU A 106 23.74 -5.18 -9.81
CA LEU A 106 24.35 -6.48 -9.51
C LEU A 106 24.52 -7.36 -10.77
N VAL A 107 23.53 -7.37 -11.68
CA VAL A 107 23.64 -8.10 -12.95
C VAL A 107 24.74 -7.51 -13.83
N ARG A 108 24.83 -6.18 -13.93
CA ARG A 108 25.89 -5.51 -14.68
C ARG A 108 27.27 -5.77 -14.09
N ALA A 109 27.40 -5.73 -12.77
CA ALA A 109 28.65 -6.05 -12.07
C ALA A 109 29.09 -7.49 -12.38
N LYS A 110 28.18 -8.47 -12.33
CA LYS A 110 28.48 -9.87 -12.67
C LYS A 110 28.94 -10.07 -14.12
N LYS A 111 28.40 -9.32 -15.08
CA LYS A 111 28.81 -9.38 -16.50
C LYS A 111 30.19 -8.76 -16.76
N ASN A 112 30.64 -7.86 -15.90
CA ASN A 112 31.94 -7.19 -15.99
C ASN A 112 33.03 -7.90 -15.17
N ILE A 113 32.71 -9.03 -14.52
CA ILE A 113 33.71 -9.89 -13.88
C ILE A 113 34.20 -10.87 -14.96
N ASP A 114 35.49 -10.81 -15.28
CA ASP A 114 36.15 -11.77 -16.15
C ASP A 114 35.93 -13.19 -15.57
N PRO A 115 35.38 -14.15 -16.34
CA PRO A 115 35.14 -15.51 -15.87
C PRO A 115 36.40 -16.21 -15.36
N ASN A 116 37.61 -15.69 -15.66
CA ASN A 116 38.87 -16.22 -15.17
C ASN A 116 39.29 -15.75 -13.76
N ILE A 117 38.55 -14.83 -13.10
CA ILE A 117 38.92 -14.26 -11.79
C ILE A 117 38.13 -14.90 -10.62
N VAL A 118 37.04 -15.62 -10.87
CA VAL A 118 36.30 -16.34 -9.83
C VAL A 118 36.92 -17.72 -9.63
N LYS A 119 37.91 -17.83 -8.73
CA LYS A 119 38.25 -19.12 -8.15
C LYS A 119 37.02 -19.62 -7.37
N PRO A 120 36.49 -20.82 -7.66
CA PRO A 120 35.44 -21.39 -6.83
C PRO A 120 35.99 -21.53 -5.41
N ALA A 121 35.20 -21.07 -4.43
CA ALA A 121 35.48 -21.36 -3.03
C ALA A 121 35.61 -22.87 -2.90
N GLN A 122 36.78 -23.34 -2.48
CA GLN A 122 37.03 -24.76 -2.25
C GLN A 122 36.04 -25.26 -1.20
N GLU A 123 35.05 -26.02 -1.63
CA GLU A 123 34.34 -26.94 -0.76
C GLU A 123 35.39 -27.87 -0.18
N LYS A 124 35.60 -27.78 1.13
CA LYS A 124 36.41 -28.76 1.87
C LYS A 124 35.63 -30.07 1.85
N GLU A 125 35.91 -30.92 0.89
CA GLU A 125 35.59 -32.34 0.96
C GLU A 125 36.22 -32.91 2.24
N LYS A 126 35.39 -33.31 3.20
CA LYS A 126 35.80 -34.21 4.27
C LYS A 126 35.85 -35.61 3.67
N THR A 127 36.99 -36.01 3.15
CA THR A 127 37.28 -37.41 2.81
C THR A 127 37.32 -38.23 4.10
N ALA A 128 36.34 -39.12 4.28
CA ALA A 128 36.44 -40.23 5.21
C ALA A 128 37.46 -41.23 4.66
N HIS A 129 38.40 -41.63 5.51
CA HIS A 129 39.48 -42.55 5.18
C HIS A 129 38.94 -43.96 4.90
N VAL A 130 39.28 -44.49 3.73
CA VAL A 130 38.99 -45.87 3.28
C VAL A 130 39.97 -46.84 3.95
N ASN A 131 39.52 -48.08 4.20
CA ASN A 131 40.16 -49.38 3.86
C ASN A 131 39.31 -50.48 4.53
N ASN A 132 38.96 -51.62 3.92
CA ASN A 132 39.81 -52.46 3.09
C ASN A 132 38.95 -53.50 2.30
N VAL A 133 39.21 -53.61 1.00
CA VAL A 133 39.48 -54.84 0.21
C VAL A 133 38.68 -56.12 0.55
N ASN A 134 37.82 -56.57 -0.37
CA ASN A 134 38.09 -57.77 -1.16
C ASN A 134 37.15 -57.98 -2.35
N ASN A 135 37.79 -58.37 -3.44
CA ASN A 135 37.35 -58.70 -4.79
C ASN A 135 36.75 -60.12 -4.83
N VAL A 136 35.66 -60.37 -5.57
CA VAL A 136 35.45 -61.57 -6.45
C VAL A 136 34.22 -61.32 -7.36
N ASN A 137 34.43 -61.54 -8.66
CA ASN A 137 33.49 -61.55 -9.79
C ASN A 137 32.26 -62.48 -9.63
N ASN A 138 31.10 -62.15 -10.23
CA ASN A 138 30.53 -62.88 -11.38
C ASN A 138 29.07 -62.45 -11.75
N VAL A 139 28.88 -62.15 -13.04
CA VAL A 139 27.88 -62.76 -13.97
C VAL A 139 26.36 -62.48 -13.80
N ASN A 140 25.89 -61.70 -14.78
CA ASN A 140 24.70 -61.86 -15.65
C ASN A 140 23.23 -61.74 -15.16
N ASN A 141 22.50 -61.07 -16.05
CA ASN A 141 21.11 -61.28 -16.52
C ASN A 141 19.95 -60.47 -15.90
N VAL A 142 19.56 -59.43 -16.65
CA VAL A 142 18.29 -59.28 -17.39
C VAL A 142 17.14 -60.23 -16.97
N GLN A 143 16.02 -59.64 -16.53
CA GLN A 143 14.65 -59.84 -17.05
C GLN A 143 13.67 -58.97 -16.23
N LYS A 144 13.02 -58.00 -16.89
CA LYS A 144 11.57 -57.94 -17.19
C LYS A 144 10.69 -57.58 -15.99
#